data_AF-A0A9W7ZRR7-F1
#
_entry.id   AF-A0A9W7ZRR7-F1
#
_cell.length_a   1.000
_cell.length_b   1.000
_cell.length_c   1.000
_cell.angle_alpha   90.00
_cell.angle_beta   90.00
_cell.angle_gamma   90.00
#
_symmetry.space_group_name_H-M   'P 1'
#
loop_
_entity.id
_entity.type
_entity.pdbx_description
1 polymer ?
#
loop_
_entity_poly.entity_id
_entity_poly.type
_entity_poly.pdbx_seq_one_letter_code
_entity_poly.pdbx_strand_id
1 'polypeptide(L)'
;MDTETKTVLGLPEIKNTACAIFARTRKRASYRTYNNQVTDACDIDKLETDNTGEHTTYGHLLLENIRDVRHYLRKIKYEIPTLAEHYKPFIPPTEKQALRFKTTKHYGINPHPGDKRVTLTTKVSKLGLTNAQKHKFLLLVGPRYNPATDELKMTEDKAQTIMENKKLLSDTLDRLLAEAKNNDDMFEDIPLTFPHHKPKTVHKFPEEWLPKPQQQQQQQ
;
A
#
# COMPACT_ATOMS: atom_id res chain seq x y z
N MET A 1 48.87 36.95 94.64
CA MET A 1 48.10 36.05 95.50
C MET A 1 46.65 36.11 95.03
N ASP A 2 46.36 35.78 93.77
CA ASP A 2 46.36 34.42 93.19
C ASP A 2 45.23 33.63 93.89
N THR A 3 44.23 33.03 93.28
CA THR A 3 44.01 32.42 91.95
C THR A 3 42.48 32.18 91.86
N GLU A 4 41.85 32.40 90.70
CA GLU A 4 41.27 31.37 89.82
C GLU A 4 39.75 31.10 89.94
N THR A 5 39.22 30.82 88.74
CA THR A 5 37.98 30.11 88.37
C THR A 5 36.66 30.89 88.30
N LYS A 6 36.15 30.99 87.07
CA LYS A 6 34.74 31.04 86.65
C LYS A 6 34.73 31.13 85.12
N THR A 7 33.97 30.39 84.33
CA THR A 7 33.03 29.28 84.53
C THR A 7 32.70 28.86 83.10
N VAL A 8 32.76 27.56 82.81
CA VAL A 8 32.20 27.01 81.57
C VAL A 8 30.68 27.08 81.67
N LEU A 9 30.03 27.90 80.85
CA LEU A 9 28.59 27.82 80.59
C LEU A 9 28.40 27.62 79.09
N GLY A 10 27.86 26.44 78.77
CA GLY A 10 27.73 25.91 77.44
C GLY A 10 26.90 26.79 76.51
N LEU A 11 27.31 26.75 75.24
CA LEU A 11 26.48 27.15 74.12
C LEU A 11 25.17 26.34 74.19
N PRO A 12 23.98 26.97 74.24
CA PRO A 12 22.76 26.22 73.94
C PRO A 12 22.87 25.78 72.49
N GLU A 13 22.79 24.47 72.26
CA GLU A 13 22.51 23.89 70.96
C GLU A 13 21.20 24.50 70.43
N ILE A 14 21.29 25.60 69.68
CA ILE A 14 20.21 25.97 68.76
C ILE A 14 20.36 25.04 67.57
N LYS A 15 19.89 23.82 67.80
CA LYS A 15 19.71 22.74 66.83
C LYS A 15 19.03 23.32 65.60
N ASN A 16 19.71 23.30 64.46
CA ASN A 16 19.13 23.05 63.14
C ASN A 16 17.79 23.71 62.78
N THR A 17 17.52 24.97 63.18
CA THR A 17 16.26 25.62 62.80
C THR A 17 16.46 26.72 61.76
N ALA A 18 17.50 27.55 61.82
CA ALA A 18 17.66 28.61 60.81
C ALA A 18 17.88 28.03 59.40
N CYS A 19 18.91 27.20 59.18
CA CYS A 19 19.21 26.65 57.85
C CYS A 19 18.08 25.77 57.30
N ALA A 20 17.43 24.96 58.14
CA ALA A 20 16.30 24.13 57.73
C ALA A 20 15.03 24.96 57.45
N ILE A 21 14.76 26.02 58.22
CA ILE A 21 13.68 26.98 57.96
C ILE A 21 13.99 27.76 56.67
N PHE A 22 15.21 28.25 56.47
CA PHE A 22 15.66 28.94 55.25
C PHE A 22 15.64 28.05 54.00
N ALA A 23 15.99 26.76 54.13
CA ALA A 23 15.91 25.80 53.03
C ALA A 23 14.46 25.41 52.72
N ARG A 24 13.60 25.27 53.75
CA ARG A 24 12.15 25.06 53.60
C ARG A 24 11.47 26.29 52.99
N THR A 25 11.84 27.51 53.39
CA THR A 25 11.29 28.75 52.80
C THR A 25 11.77 28.97 51.39
N ARG A 26 13.03 28.61 51.02
CA ARG A 26 13.50 28.66 49.63
C ARG A 26 12.81 27.64 48.73
N LYS A 27 12.69 26.37 49.15
CA LYS A 27 11.93 25.36 48.37
C LYS A 27 10.46 25.71 48.24
N ARG A 28 9.86 26.26 49.30
CA ARG A 28 8.46 26.73 49.30
C ARG A 28 8.31 27.99 48.44
N ALA A 29 9.31 28.87 48.40
CA ALA A 29 9.35 30.03 47.52
C ALA A 29 9.49 29.60 46.06
N SER A 30 10.41 28.70 45.71
CA SER A 30 10.56 28.20 44.34
C SER A 30 9.32 27.45 43.85
N TYR A 31 8.70 26.63 44.72
CA TYR A 31 7.44 25.95 44.42
C TYR A 31 6.28 26.94 44.26
N ARG A 32 6.25 28.01 45.05
CA ARG A 32 5.27 29.11 44.91
C ARG A 32 5.51 29.91 43.63
N THR A 33 6.75 30.18 43.24
CA THR A 33 7.08 30.86 41.98
C THR A 33 6.69 29.99 40.79
N TYR A 34 6.99 28.69 40.82
CA TYR A 34 6.57 27.75 39.77
C TYR A 34 5.05 27.64 39.68
N ASN A 35 4.35 27.46 40.80
CA ASN A 35 2.89 27.42 40.80
C ASN A 35 2.29 28.76 40.35
N ASN A 36 2.86 29.90 40.77
CA ASN A 36 2.42 31.21 40.31
C ASN A 36 2.66 31.40 38.81
N GLN A 37 3.80 30.95 38.27
CA GLN A 37 4.07 30.97 36.83
C GLN A 37 3.08 30.08 36.06
N VAL A 38 2.72 28.92 36.61
CA VAL A 38 1.73 28.00 36.03
C VAL A 38 0.32 28.59 36.12
N THR A 39 -0.06 29.21 37.25
CA THR A 39 -1.37 29.86 37.39
C THR A 39 -1.47 31.09 36.52
N ASP A 40 -0.39 31.88 36.40
CA ASP A 40 -0.33 33.08 35.58
C ASP A 40 -0.33 32.77 34.08
N ALA A 41 0.25 31.65 33.66
CA ALA A 41 0.21 31.20 32.27
C ALA A 41 -1.20 30.79 31.79
N CYS A 42 -2.14 30.55 32.71
CA CYS A 42 -3.53 30.23 32.42
C CYS A 42 -4.51 31.29 32.94
N ASP A 43 -4.02 32.44 33.41
CA ASP A 43 -4.82 33.53 33.97
C ASP A 43 -5.41 34.39 32.85
N ILE A 44 -6.73 34.30 32.65
CA ILE A 44 -7.46 34.91 31.52
C ILE A 44 -7.30 36.43 31.51
N ASP A 45 -7.24 37.05 32.69
CA ASP A 45 -7.14 38.51 32.84
C ASP A 45 -5.76 39.06 32.46
N LYS A 46 -4.75 38.19 32.39
CA LYS A 46 -3.36 38.53 32.00
C LYS A 46 -3.02 38.14 30.56
N LEU A 47 -3.94 37.49 29.84
CA LEU A 47 -3.75 37.19 28.43
C LEU A 47 -3.82 38.48 27.61
N GLU A 48 -2.95 38.60 26.62
CA GLU A 48 -3.06 39.66 25.62
C GLU A 48 -4.36 39.48 24.85
N THR A 49 -5.05 40.59 24.54
CA THR A 49 -6.24 40.54 23.71
C THR A 49 -5.85 40.17 22.28
N ASP A 50 -6.54 39.19 21.68
CA ASP A 50 -6.31 38.72 20.31
C ASP A 50 -6.54 39.84 19.27
N ASN A 51 -5.51 40.65 19.01
CA ASN A 51 -5.45 41.67 17.97
C ASN A 51 -4.30 41.41 16.98
N THR A 52 -3.90 40.15 16.84
CA THR A 52 -2.76 39.73 16.00
C THR A 52 -3.13 39.59 14.53
N GLY A 53 -4.43 39.69 14.17
CA GLY A 53 -4.91 39.55 12.79
C GLY A 53 -4.71 38.14 12.21
N GLU A 54 -4.37 37.18 13.06
CA GLU A 54 -4.16 35.78 12.68
C GLU A 54 -5.47 35.00 12.66
N HIS A 55 -5.50 33.93 11.87
CA HIS A 55 -6.61 33.00 11.89
C HIS A 55 -6.36 31.91 12.94
N THR A 56 -7.43 31.25 13.39
CA THR A 56 -7.29 30.03 14.19
C THR A 56 -6.55 28.94 13.40
N THR A 57 -6.02 27.93 14.08
CA THR A 57 -5.37 26.77 13.42
C THR A 57 -6.24 26.17 12.32
N TYR A 58 -7.56 26.08 12.54
CA TYR A 58 -8.50 25.61 11.52
C TYR A 58 -8.57 26.53 10.29
N GLY A 59 -8.52 27.84 10.50
CA GLY A 59 -8.47 28.81 9.40
C GLY A 59 -7.19 28.66 8.55
N HIS A 60 -6.04 28.42 9.18
CA HIS A 60 -4.80 28.13 8.45
C HIS A 60 -4.90 26.84 7.62
N LEU A 61 -5.43 25.74 8.19
CA LEU A 61 -5.67 24.49 7.48
C LEU A 61 -6.61 24.68 6.28
N LEU A 62 -7.68 25.47 6.44
CA LEU A 62 -8.59 25.78 5.34
C LEU A 62 -7.88 26.56 4.22
N LEU A 63 -7.06 27.57 4.58
CA LEU A 63 -6.29 28.34 3.61
C LEU A 63 -5.24 27.47 2.88
N GLU A 64 -4.61 26.53 3.56
CA GLU A 64 -3.70 25.54 2.96
C GLU A 64 -4.42 24.68 1.93
N ASN A 65 -5.59 24.11 2.29
CA ASN A 65 -6.41 23.35 1.35
C ASN A 65 -6.78 24.17 0.11
N ILE A 66 -7.12 25.45 0.28
CA ILE A 66 -7.42 26.35 -0.85
C ILE A 66 -6.17 26.54 -1.73
N ARG A 67 -4.99 26.69 -1.14
CA ARG A 67 -3.72 26.82 -1.88
C ARG A 67 -3.42 25.56 -2.68
N ASP A 68 -3.63 24.39 -2.09
CA ASP A 68 -3.43 23.10 -2.76
C ASP A 68 -4.38 22.93 -3.94
N VAL A 69 -5.67 23.22 -3.76
CA VAL A 69 -6.64 23.17 -4.87
C VAL A 69 -6.22 24.11 -6.00
N ARG A 70 -5.83 25.35 -5.68
CA ARG A 70 -5.37 26.32 -6.68
C ARG A 70 -4.09 25.87 -7.39
N HIS A 71 -3.19 25.20 -6.68
CA HIS A 71 -1.99 24.60 -7.24
C HIS A 71 -2.35 23.54 -8.29
N TYR A 72 -3.24 22.60 -7.97
CA TYR A 72 -3.68 21.60 -8.94
C TYR A 72 -4.43 22.20 -10.14
N LEU A 73 -5.27 23.23 -9.92
CA LEU A 73 -5.94 23.95 -11.02
C LEU A 73 -4.93 24.61 -11.97
N ARG A 74 -3.83 25.16 -11.43
CA ARG A 74 -2.74 25.71 -12.23
C ARG A 74 -2.07 24.62 -13.06
N LYS A 75 -1.79 23.45 -12.48
CA LYS A 75 -1.24 22.29 -13.20
C LYS A 75 -2.16 21.85 -14.33
N ILE A 76 -3.47 21.76 -14.08
CA ILE A 76 -4.46 21.40 -15.10
C ILE A 76 -4.42 22.38 -16.28
N LYS A 77 -4.32 23.68 -15.99
CA LYS A 77 -4.33 24.71 -17.03
C LYS A 77 -3.04 24.77 -17.85
N TYR A 78 -1.88 24.64 -17.21
CA TYR A 78 -0.59 24.93 -17.85
C TYR A 78 0.28 23.69 -18.09
N GLU A 79 0.24 22.68 -17.22
CA GLU A 79 1.08 21.48 -17.33
C GLU A 79 0.39 20.33 -18.07
N ILE A 80 -0.91 20.09 -17.83
CA ILE A 80 -1.60 18.96 -18.49
C ILE A 80 -1.61 19.09 -20.02
N PRO A 81 -1.83 20.28 -20.63
CA PRO A 81 -1.81 20.41 -22.08
C PRO A 81 -0.46 20.05 -22.71
N THR A 82 0.66 20.27 -22.02
CA THR A 82 2.00 19.91 -22.55
C THR A 82 2.20 18.40 -22.59
N LEU A 83 1.52 17.63 -21.75
CA LEU A 83 1.56 16.15 -21.79
C LEU A 83 0.95 15.59 -23.08
N ALA A 84 0.11 16.35 -23.79
CA ALA A 84 -0.46 15.94 -25.07
C ALA A 84 0.63 15.70 -26.14
N GLU A 85 1.76 16.41 -26.06
CA GLU A 85 2.90 16.24 -26.97
C GLU A 85 3.56 14.85 -26.84
N HIS A 86 3.44 14.22 -25.68
CA HIS A 86 4.00 12.90 -25.39
C HIS A 86 2.98 11.76 -25.56
N TYR A 87 1.79 12.05 -26.09
CA TYR A 87 0.76 11.06 -26.33
C TYR A 87 1.20 10.04 -27.39
N LYS A 88 0.98 8.75 -27.09
CA LYS A 88 1.19 7.64 -28.02
C LYS A 88 -0.13 6.90 -28.20
N PRO A 89 -0.65 6.73 -29.43
CA PRO A 89 -1.90 6.02 -29.64
C PRO A 89 -1.77 4.55 -29.26
N PHE A 90 -2.87 3.98 -28.77
CA PHE A 90 -2.92 2.55 -28.45
C PHE A 90 -2.91 1.71 -29.73
N ILE A 91 -1.92 0.83 -29.86
CA ILE A 91 -1.84 -0.16 -30.92
C ILE A 91 -2.20 -1.51 -30.32
N PRO A 92 -3.28 -2.17 -30.79
CA PRO A 92 -3.67 -3.48 -30.27
C PRO A 92 -2.58 -4.53 -30.58
N PRO A 93 -2.38 -5.51 -29.68
CA PRO A 93 -1.37 -6.53 -29.87
C PRO A 93 -1.71 -7.45 -31.05
N THR A 94 -0.70 -7.79 -31.85
CA THR A 94 -0.82 -8.72 -32.99
C THR A 94 -0.96 -10.16 -32.50
N GLU A 95 -1.44 -11.07 -33.35
CA GLU A 95 -1.61 -12.50 -33.02
C GLU A 95 -0.30 -13.18 -32.57
N LYS A 96 0.85 -12.74 -33.09
CA LYS A 96 2.18 -13.22 -32.67
C LYS A 96 2.51 -12.89 -31.22
N GLN A 97 1.90 -11.86 -30.65
CA GLN A 97 2.09 -11.43 -29.26
C GLN A 97 1.09 -12.15 -28.34
N ALA A 98 1.22 -13.47 -28.24
CA ALA A 98 0.30 -14.31 -27.47
C ALA A 98 0.50 -14.23 -25.94
N LEU A 99 1.67 -13.78 -25.48
CA LEU A 99 2.07 -13.77 -24.08
C LEU A 99 1.62 -12.48 -23.37
N ARG A 100 0.96 -12.62 -22.21
CA ARG A 100 0.56 -11.49 -21.35
C ARG A 100 1.32 -11.54 -20.04
N PHE A 101 2.23 -10.58 -19.84
CA PHE A 101 2.94 -10.40 -18.56
C PHE A 101 2.21 -9.36 -17.70
N LYS A 102 1.99 -9.69 -16.43
CA LYS A 102 1.47 -8.79 -15.40
C LYS A 102 2.52 -8.57 -14.33
N THR A 103 2.82 -7.31 -14.06
CA THR A 103 3.62 -6.84 -12.92
C THR A 103 2.76 -5.95 -12.04
N THR A 104 3.03 -5.95 -10.74
CA THR A 104 2.38 -5.03 -9.79
C THR A 104 3.48 -4.20 -9.16
N LYS A 105 3.31 -2.89 -9.08
CA LYS A 105 4.30 -1.98 -8.49
C LYS A 105 3.61 -1.05 -7.52
N HIS A 106 4.05 -1.07 -6.27
CA HIS A 106 3.59 -0.15 -5.25
C HIS A 106 4.52 1.08 -5.24
N TYR A 107 3.93 2.28 -5.27
CA TYR A 107 4.66 3.54 -5.21
C TYR A 107 4.72 3.99 -3.75
N GLY A 108 5.93 4.28 -3.25
CA GLY A 108 6.16 4.67 -1.86
C GLY A 108 7.64 4.71 -1.51
N ILE A 109 7.94 4.98 -0.24
CA ILE A 109 9.33 5.12 0.27
C ILE A 109 10.03 3.76 0.35
N ASN A 110 9.32 2.72 0.77
CA ASN A 110 9.88 1.38 0.95
C ASN A 110 9.41 0.44 -0.17
N PRO A 111 10.30 -0.38 -0.76
CA PRO A 111 9.90 -1.35 -1.77
C PRO A 111 9.02 -2.43 -1.15
N HIS A 112 7.88 -2.72 -1.79
CA HIS A 112 6.99 -3.78 -1.31
C HIS A 112 7.51 -5.14 -1.79
N PRO A 113 7.56 -6.19 -0.94
CA PRO A 113 8.10 -7.49 -1.33
C PRO A 113 7.39 -8.09 -2.56
N GLY A 114 6.08 -7.84 -2.69
CA GLY A 114 5.28 -8.30 -3.84
C GLY A 114 5.55 -7.60 -5.17
N ASP A 115 6.43 -6.59 -5.23
CA ASP A 115 6.76 -5.88 -6.47
C ASP A 115 7.62 -6.73 -7.42
N LYS A 116 8.33 -7.72 -6.89
CA LYS A 116 9.23 -8.60 -7.65
C LYS A 116 8.49 -9.66 -8.46
N ARG A 117 7.29 -9.99 -8.02
CA ARG A 117 6.44 -11.05 -8.58
C ARG A 117 6.00 -10.71 -10.00
N VAL A 118 6.19 -11.66 -10.91
CA VAL A 118 5.71 -11.58 -12.30
C VAL A 118 4.74 -12.71 -12.56
N THR A 119 3.59 -12.40 -13.17
CA THR A 119 2.64 -13.41 -13.63
C THR A 119 2.61 -13.43 -15.15
N LEU A 120 2.80 -14.61 -15.74
CA LEU A 120 2.61 -14.88 -17.16
C LEU A 120 1.26 -15.55 -17.37
N THR A 121 0.49 -15.05 -18.34
CA THR A 121 -0.77 -15.64 -18.77
C THR A 121 -0.78 -15.79 -20.29
N THR A 122 -1.11 -16.97 -20.77
CA THR A 122 -1.09 -17.29 -22.20
C THR A 122 -2.25 -18.23 -22.54
N LYS A 123 -2.86 -18.07 -23.72
CA LYS A 123 -3.84 -19.04 -24.23
C LYS A 123 -3.14 -20.19 -24.92
N VAL A 124 -3.46 -21.44 -24.56
CA VAL A 124 -2.78 -22.61 -25.12
C VAL A 124 -3.06 -22.75 -26.61
N SER A 125 -4.28 -22.44 -27.06
CA SER A 125 -4.64 -22.48 -28.48
C SER A 125 -3.85 -21.50 -29.36
N LYS A 126 -3.23 -20.46 -28.78
CA LYS A 126 -2.39 -19.50 -29.53
C LYS A 126 -0.93 -19.92 -29.66
N LEU A 127 -0.51 -21.01 -29.01
CA LEU A 127 0.88 -21.48 -29.02
C LEU A 127 1.26 -22.24 -30.31
N GLY A 128 0.29 -22.55 -31.18
CA GLY A 128 0.55 -23.23 -32.45
C GLY A 128 1.02 -24.68 -32.31
N LEU A 129 0.49 -25.41 -31.32
CA LEU A 129 0.81 -26.82 -31.07
C LEU A 129 -0.18 -27.75 -31.80
N THR A 130 0.32 -28.88 -32.30
CA THR A 130 -0.52 -29.98 -32.81
C THR A 130 -1.32 -30.61 -31.68
N ASN A 131 -2.46 -31.26 -31.95
CA ASN A 131 -3.31 -31.85 -30.91
C ASN A 131 -2.56 -32.82 -29.97
N ALA A 132 -1.70 -33.69 -30.50
CA ALA A 132 -0.88 -34.60 -29.69
C ALA A 132 0.13 -33.85 -28.78
N GLN A 133 0.81 -32.84 -29.34
CA GLN A 133 1.73 -31.98 -28.58
C GLN A 133 0.99 -31.15 -27.53
N LYS A 134 -0.22 -30.67 -27.85
CA LYS A 134 -1.09 -29.95 -26.92
C LYS A 134 -1.52 -30.85 -25.77
N HIS A 135 -1.86 -32.11 -26.04
CA HIS A 135 -2.18 -33.10 -25.01
C HIS A 135 -1.02 -33.28 -24.03
N LYS A 136 0.18 -33.58 -24.54
CA LYS A 136 1.42 -33.66 -23.77
C LYS A 136 1.71 -32.38 -22.97
N PHE A 137 1.59 -31.22 -23.61
CA PHE A 137 1.80 -29.92 -22.97
C PHE A 137 0.87 -29.71 -21.77
N LEU A 138 -0.41 -30.06 -21.90
CA LEU A 138 -1.38 -29.90 -20.82
C LEU A 138 -1.08 -30.84 -19.64
N LEU A 139 -0.61 -32.06 -19.90
CA LEU A 139 -0.14 -32.99 -18.86
C LEU A 139 1.08 -32.43 -18.10
N LEU A 140 2.08 -31.89 -18.81
CA LEU A 140 3.27 -31.29 -18.21
C LEU A 140 2.96 -30.05 -17.35
N VAL A 141 1.98 -29.25 -17.80
CA VAL A 141 1.56 -28.02 -17.11
C VAL A 141 0.77 -28.33 -15.83
N GLY A 142 -0.07 -29.37 -15.85
CA GLY A 142 -0.88 -29.82 -14.74
C GLY A 142 -1.84 -28.73 -14.20
N PRO A 143 -1.78 -28.37 -12.90
CA PRO A 143 -2.78 -27.51 -12.25
C PRO A 143 -2.74 -26.04 -12.69
N ARG A 144 -1.70 -25.62 -13.41
CA ARG A 144 -1.52 -24.23 -13.89
C ARG A 144 -2.41 -23.89 -15.08
N TYR A 145 -2.99 -24.90 -15.73
CA TYR A 145 -3.93 -24.74 -16.84
C TYR A 145 -5.37 -24.64 -16.34
N ASN A 146 -6.13 -23.69 -16.89
CA ASN A 146 -7.56 -23.57 -16.66
C ASN A 146 -8.34 -24.05 -17.90
N PRO A 147 -9.08 -25.17 -17.83
CA PRO A 147 -9.82 -25.71 -18.96
C PRO A 147 -11.00 -24.85 -19.40
N ALA A 148 -11.63 -24.08 -18.50
CA ALA A 148 -12.78 -23.25 -18.85
C ALA A 148 -12.42 -22.05 -19.74
N THR A 149 -11.23 -21.47 -19.54
CA THR A 149 -10.78 -20.27 -20.28
C THR A 149 -9.69 -20.55 -21.30
N ASP A 150 -9.18 -21.79 -21.36
CA ASP A 150 -8.00 -22.21 -22.13
C ASP A 150 -6.75 -21.36 -21.81
N GLU A 151 -6.62 -20.90 -20.57
CA GLU A 151 -5.51 -20.06 -20.13
C GLU A 151 -4.54 -20.84 -19.24
N LEU A 152 -3.27 -20.78 -19.60
CA LEU A 152 -2.13 -21.16 -18.77
C LEU A 152 -1.70 -19.94 -17.95
N LYS A 153 -1.65 -20.10 -16.63
CA LYS A 153 -1.20 -19.06 -15.71
C LYS A 153 -0.07 -19.58 -14.83
N MET A 154 1.08 -18.92 -14.91
CA MET A 154 2.24 -19.21 -14.08
C MET A 154 2.80 -17.92 -13.49
N THR A 155 3.45 -18.02 -12.34
CA THR A 155 3.95 -16.85 -11.59
C THR A 155 5.28 -17.24 -10.98
N GLU A 156 6.22 -16.29 -10.99
CA GLU A 156 7.54 -16.45 -10.41
C GLU A 156 7.86 -15.26 -9.51
N ASP A 157 8.48 -15.56 -8.37
CA ASP A 157 8.84 -14.60 -7.33
C ASP A 157 10.09 -15.08 -6.56
N LYS A 158 11.01 -15.75 -7.25
CA LYS A 158 12.22 -16.31 -6.63
C LYS A 158 13.39 -15.34 -6.67
N ALA A 159 13.52 -14.60 -7.77
CA ALA A 159 14.60 -13.67 -7.97
C ALA A 159 14.34 -12.33 -7.29
N GLN A 160 15.44 -11.60 -7.05
CA GLN A 160 15.39 -10.27 -6.45
C GLN A 160 14.77 -9.22 -7.39
N THR A 161 14.93 -9.39 -8.71
CA THR A 161 14.55 -8.40 -9.71
C THR A 161 13.42 -8.90 -10.61
N ILE A 162 12.50 -7.99 -10.94
CA ILE A 162 11.36 -8.26 -11.86
C ILE A 162 11.84 -8.81 -13.21
N MET A 163 12.91 -8.23 -13.76
CA MET A 163 13.45 -8.62 -15.06
C MET A 163 13.96 -10.06 -15.07
N GLU A 164 14.58 -10.48 -13.97
CA GLU A 164 15.06 -11.85 -13.79
C GLU A 164 13.90 -12.83 -13.66
N ASN A 165 12.90 -12.52 -12.83
CA ASN A 165 11.67 -13.33 -12.73
C ASN A 165 10.94 -13.44 -14.08
N LYS A 166 10.89 -12.36 -14.87
CA LYS A 166 10.32 -12.39 -16.21
C LYS A 166 11.10 -13.30 -17.15
N LYS A 167 12.44 -13.26 -17.09
CA LYS A 167 13.31 -14.12 -17.91
C LYS A 167 13.15 -15.58 -17.53
N LEU A 168 13.17 -15.89 -16.23
CA LEU A 168 12.92 -17.24 -15.71
C LEU A 168 11.57 -17.79 -16.20
N LEU A 169 10.51 -16.98 -16.19
CA LEU A 169 9.22 -17.39 -16.75
C LEU A 169 9.28 -17.70 -18.25
N SER A 170 9.97 -16.86 -19.03
CA SER A 170 10.19 -17.13 -20.46
C SER A 170 10.90 -18.46 -20.65
N ASP A 171 12.02 -18.68 -19.94
CA ASP A 171 12.84 -19.87 -20.09
C ASP A 171 12.09 -21.13 -19.65
N THR A 172 11.22 -21.03 -18.62
CA THR A 172 10.35 -22.14 -18.22
C THR A 172 9.30 -22.47 -19.28
N LEU A 173 8.72 -21.45 -19.94
CA LEU A 173 7.76 -21.67 -21.01
C LEU A 173 8.45 -22.28 -22.23
N ASP A 174 9.64 -21.79 -22.59
CA ASP A 174 10.43 -22.32 -23.71
C ASP A 174 10.81 -23.79 -23.45
N ARG A 175 11.19 -24.13 -22.21
CA ARG A 175 11.44 -25.52 -21.82
C ARG A 175 10.19 -26.39 -21.94
N LEU A 176 9.04 -25.91 -21.46
CA LEU A 176 7.76 -26.64 -21.60
C LEU A 176 7.38 -26.84 -23.07
N LEU A 177 7.61 -25.84 -23.93
CA LEU A 177 7.36 -25.94 -25.36
C LEU A 177 8.33 -26.91 -26.06
N ALA A 178 9.60 -26.93 -25.65
CA ALA A 178 10.57 -27.90 -26.14
C ALA A 178 10.13 -29.32 -25.77
N GLU A 179 9.80 -29.57 -24.50
CA GLU A 179 9.33 -30.88 -24.05
C GLU A 179 8.04 -31.32 -24.75
N ALA A 180 7.10 -30.40 -24.97
CA ALA A 180 5.87 -30.72 -25.71
C ALA A 180 6.11 -31.07 -27.18
N LYS A 181 7.19 -30.60 -27.79
CA LYS A 181 7.57 -30.90 -29.18
C LYS A 181 8.51 -32.11 -29.30
N ASN A 182 9.12 -32.55 -28.21
CA ASN A 182 9.94 -33.76 -28.17
C ASN A 182 9.06 -34.98 -28.45
N ASN A 183 9.40 -35.74 -29.49
CA ASN A 183 8.60 -36.87 -29.99
C ASN A 183 8.92 -38.21 -29.30
N ASP A 184 9.83 -38.24 -28.34
CA ASP A 184 10.30 -39.48 -27.72
C ASP A 184 9.18 -40.22 -26.96
N ASP A 185 8.36 -39.46 -26.22
CA ASP A 185 7.19 -39.95 -25.49
C ASP A 185 6.05 -38.94 -25.60
N MET A 186 4.91 -39.35 -26.18
CA MET A 186 3.76 -38.47 -26.45
C MET A 186 2.65 -38.56 -25.39
N PHE A 187 2.81 -39.42 -24.37
CA PHE A 187 1.85 -39.61 -23.28
C PHE A 187 0.40 -39.80 -23.74
N GLU A 188 0.20 -40.57 -24.82
CA GLU A 188 -1.15 -40.80 -25.39
C GLU A 188 -1.99 -41.76 -24.54
N ASP A 189 -1.34 -42.59 -23.75
CA ASP A 189 -1.92 -43.54 -22.81
C ASP A 189 -2.53 -42.87 -21.56
N ILE A 190 -2.04 -41.69 -21.18
CA ILE A 190 -2.49 -40.97 -20.00
C ILE A 190 -3.70 -40.08 -20.35
N PRO A 191 -4.87 -40.27 -19.74
CA PRO A 191 -6.02 -39.41 -20.01
C PRO A 191 -5.83 -38.01 -19.40
N LEU A 192 -6.23 -36.99 -20.15
CA LEU A 192 -6.26 -35.61 -19.68
C LEU A 192 -7.38 -35.39 -18.65
N THR A 193 -7.01 -35.19 -17.39
CA THR A 193 -7.97 -34.96 -16.29
C THR A 193 -7.70 -33.63 -15.59
N PHE A 194 -8.76 -32.98 -15.09
CA PHE A 194 -8.67 -31.66 -14.45
C PHE A 194 -9.32 -31.62 -13.05
N PRO A 195 -8.81 -32.38 -12.07
CA PRO A 195 -9.39 -32.43 -10.73
C PRO A 195 -9.30 -31.09 -9.97
N HIS A 196 -8.33 -30.24 -10.32
CA HIS A 196 -8.15 -28.91 -9.73
C HIS A 196 -9.18 -27.89 -10.21
N HIS A 197 -9.81 -28.11 -11.37
CA HIS A 197 -10.78 -27.18 -11.92
C HIS A 197 -12.19 -27.53 -11.46
N LYS A 198 -12.75 -26.69 -10.60
CA LYS A 198 -14.14 -26.81 -10.14
C LYS A 198 -14.97 -25.71 -10.80
N PRO A 199 -15.79 -26.02 -11.83
CA PRO A 199 -16.58 -25.02 -12.53
C PRO A 199 -17.63 -24.44 -11.58
N LYS A 200 -17.75 -23.11 -11.58
CA LYS A 200 -18.78 -22.42 -10.81
C LYS A 200 -20.08 -22.43 -11.61
N THR A 201 -21.16 -22.96 -11.02
CA THR A 201 -22.49 -22.87 -11.61
C THR A 201 -22.98 -21.41 -11.56
N VAL A 202 -23.24 -20.84 -12.73
CA VAL A 202 -23.86 -19.51 -12.86
C VAL A 202 -25.31 -19.73 -13.26
N HIS A 203 -26.22 -19.47 -12.32
CA HIS A 203 -27.65 -19.51 -12.61
C HIS A 203 -28.03 -18.31 -13.47
N LYS A 204 -28.72 -18.56 -14.58
CA LYS A 204 -29.29 -17.51 -15.43
C LYS A 204 -30.75 -17.31 -15.05
N PHE A 205 -31.25 -16.09 -15.24
CA PHE A 205 -32.66 -15.82 -15.11
C PHE A 205 -33.42 -16.65 -16.16
N PRO A 206 -34.46 -17.42 -15.78
CA PRO A 206 -35.24 -18.19 -16.74
C PRO A 206 -35.88 -17.29 -17.79
N GLU A 207 -35.69 -17.61 -19.06
CA GLU A 207 -36.26 -16.84 -20.17
C GLU A 207 -37.80 -16.89 -20.17
N GLU A 208 -38.37 -17.98 -19.65
CA GLU A 208 -39.82 -18.17 -19.53
C GLU A 208 -40.51 -17.12 -18.64
N TRP A 209 -39.77 -16.52 -17.71
CA TRP A 209 -40.29 -15.48 -16.81
C TRP A 209 -40.17 -14.07 -17.40
N LEU A 210 -39.55 -13.94 -18.58
CA LEU A 210 -39.54 -12.67 -19.28
C LEU A 210 -40.99 -12.32 -19.68
N PRO A 211 -41.42 -11.08 -19.44
CA PRO A 211 -42.74 -10.65 -19.90
C PRO A 211 -42.80 -10.83 -21.41
N LYS A 212 -43.88 -11.45 -21.89
CA LYS A 212 -44.11 -11.59 -23.33
C LYS A 212 -44.08 -10.20 -23.97
N PRO A 213 -43.41 -10.01 -25.11
CA PRO A 213 -43.34 -8.71 -25.76
C PRO A 213 -44.78 -8.25 -26.08
N GLN A 214 -45.24 -7.20 -25.40
CA GLN A 214 -46.48 -6.52 -25.77
C GLN A 214 -46.24 -5.85 -27.12
N GLN A 215 -47.06 -6.18 -28.12
CA GLN A 215 -47.09 -5.45 -29.38
C GLN A 215 -47.42 -3.99 -29.03
N GLN A 216 -46.44 -3.10 -29.16
CA GLN A 216 -46.66 -1.67 -29.00
C GLN A 216 -47.65 -1.26 -30.10
N GLN A 217 -48.93 -1.12 -29.72
CA GLN A 217 -49.92 -0.47 -30.58
C GLN A 217 -49.42 0.96 -30.77
N GLN A 218 -48.91 1.25 -31.97
CA GLN A 218 -48.60 2.61 -32.41
C GLN A 218 -49.87 3.43 -32.28
N GLN A 219 -49.93 4.31 -31.29
CA GLN A 219 -51.00 5.28 -31.19
C GLN A 219 -50.73 6.36 -32.25
N GLN A 220 -51.67 6.45 -33.20
CA GLN A 220 -51.77 7.52 -34.20
C GLN A 220 -52.22 8.83 -33.55
#